data_AF-L9ME93-F1
#
_entry.id   AF-L9ME93-F1
#
_cell.length_a   1.000
_cell.length_b   1.000
_cell.length_c   1.000
_cell.angle_alpha   90.00
_cell.angle_beta   90.00
_cell.angle_gamma   90.00
#
_symmetry.space_group_name_H-M   'P 1'
#
loop_
_entity.id
_entity.type
_entity.pdbx_description
1 polymer ?
#
loop_
_entity_poly.entity_id
_entity_poly.type
_entity_poly.pdbx_seq_one_letter_code
_entity_poly.pdbx_strand_id
1 'polypeptide(L)'
;MESVRLLYVSKIARVDSGLKQNLINILDEAIDFNYRNGVTGVLYYGHGYFVQCLEGNKNIIDDLFYNRIVKDERHINCEILYYAENQTCLFSQWTMKFSPINKKISEFFMQYHLEAFNPYLLTDETTEKFISILACEPEYHVNEFVA
;
A
#
# COMPACT_ATOMS: atom_id res chain seq x y z
N MET A 1 13.85 -16.71 -10.88
CA MET A 1 13.83 -15.82 -9.70
C MET A 1 12.38 -15.71 -9.27
N GLU A 2 12.10 -16.01 -8.02
CA GLU A 2 10.74 -16.00 -7.46
C GLU A 2 10.23 -14.56 -7.32
N SER A 3 9.03 -14.31 -7.86
CA SER A 3 8.30 -13.06 -7.69
C SER A 3 7.32 -13.22 -6.53
N VAL A 4 7.25 -12.22 -5.66
CA VAL A 4 6.40 -12.22 -4.48
C VAL A 4 5.49 -11.00 -4.48
N ARG A 5 4.39 -11.10 -3.74
CA ARG A 5 3.53 -9.98 -3.36
C ARG A 5 3.56 -9.83 -1.86
N LEU A 6 3.80 -8.61 -1.38
CA LEU A 6 3.77 -8.24 0.03
C LEU A 6 2.70 -7.15 0.20
N LEU A 7 1.67 -7.43 0.99
CA LEU A 7 0.74 -6.41 1.49
C LEU A 7 1.08 -6.15 2.95
N TYR A 8 1.33 -4.89 3.28
CA TYR A 8 1.47 -4.46 4.67
C TYR A 8 0.60 -3.24 4.97
N VAL A 9 0.33 -3.07 6.25
CA VAL A 9 -0.42 -1.95 6.80
C VAL A 9 0.41 -1.25 7.86
N SER A 10 0.17 0.05 8.03
CA SER A 10 0.81 0.85 9.08
C SER A 10 -0.04 2.07 9.40
N LYS A 11 0.29 2.76 10.49
CA LYS A 11 -0.33 4.04 10.88
C LYS A 11 0.63 5.18 10.66
N ILE A 12 0.10 6.34 10.30
CA ILE A 12 0.90 7.56 10.30
C ILE A 12 1.43 7.85 11.72
N ALA A 13 2.72 8.20 11.81
CA ALA A 13 3.35 8.47 13.09
C ALA A 13 2.87 9.80 13.70
N ARG A 14 2.69 10.83 12.86
CA ARG A 14 2.25 12.18 13.27
C ARG A 14 1.38 12.82 12.20
N VAL A 15 0.26 13.39 12.62
CA VAL A 15 -0.60 14.21 11.75
C VAL A 15 -0.22 15.67 11.98
N ASP A 16 0.44 16.28 11.01
CA ASP A 16 0.78 17.70 11.02
C ASP A 16 0.55 18.33 9.64
N SER A 17 0.81 19.64 9.52
CA SER A 17 0.67 20.39 8.27
C SER A 17 1.58 19.89 7.13
N GLY A 18 2.58 19.06 7.45
CA GLY A 18 3.52 18.46 6.49
C GLY A 18 3.03 17.16 5.85
N LEU A 19 1.87 16.62 6.26
CA LEU A 19 1.33 15.36 5.74
C LEU A 19 1.32 15.29 4.20
N LYS A 20 0.84 16.35 3.54
CA LYS A 20 0.80 16.40 2.07
C LYS A 20 2.18 16.22 1.46
N GLN A 21 3.16 16.97 1.96
CA GLN A 21 4.52 16.89 1.46
C GLN A 21 5.16 15.54 1.77
N ASN A 22 4.86 14.95 2.92
CA ASN A 22 5.34 13.62 3.28
C ASN A 22 4.79 12.55 2.33
N LEU A 23 3.50 12.60 1.98
CA LEU A 23 2.89 11.68 0.99
C LEU A 23 3.52 11.81 -0.39
N ILE A 24 3.75 13.05 -0.86
CA ILE A 24 4.43 13.32 -2.12
C ILE A 24 5.84 12.72 -2.10
N ASN A 25 6.62 12.99 -1.05
CA ASN A 25 7.98 12.48 -0.91
C ASN A 25 8.03 10.94 -0.87
N ILE A 26 7.11 10.30 -0.14
CA ILE A 26 6.99 8.84 -0.11
C ILE A 26 6.76 8.29 -1.52
N LEU A 27 5.84 8.90 -2.27
CA LEU A 27 5.52 8.46 -3.63
C LEU A 27 6.69 8.69 -4.59
N ASP A 28 7.35 9.84 -4.54
CA ASP A 28 8.51 10.14 -5.39
C ASP A 28 9.67 9.16 -5.13
N GLU A 29 9.97 8.91 -3.84
CA GLU A 29 10.98 7.92 -3.43
C GLU A 29 10.61 6.50 -3.88
N ALA A 30 9.33 6.12 -3.74
CA ALA A 30 8.83 4.81 -4.14
C ALA A 30 8.89 4.65 -5.66
N ILE A 31 8.46 5.65 -6.44
CA ILE A 31 8.47 5.60 -7.91
C ILE A 31 9.90 5.44 -8.43
N ASP A 32 10.86 6.26 -7.97
CA ASP A 32 12.25 6.16 -8.44
C ASP A 32 12.90 4.83 -8.06
N PHE A 33 12.74 4.37 -6.82
CA PHE A 33 13.29 3.09 -6.39
C PHE A 33 12.65 1.91 -7.13
N ASN A 34 11.33 1.91 -7.23
CA ASN A 34 10.59 0.80 -7.80
C ASN A 34 10.87 0.67 -9.31
N TYR A 35 10.98 1.79 -10.02
CA TYR A 35 11.33 1.80 -11.43
C TYR A 35 12.70 1.14 -11.67
N ARG A 36 13.71 1.53 -10.87
CA ARG A 36 15.09 1.02 -11.01
C ARG A 36 15.22 -0.46 -10.66
N ASN A 37 14.35 -0.99 -9.82
CA ASN A 37 14.43 -2.35 -9.30
C ASN A 37 13.32 -3.29 -9.83
N GLY A 38 12.50 -2.84 -10.77
CA GLY A 38 11.40 -3.62 -11.33
C GLY A 38 10.34 -4.01 -10.30
N VAL A 39 10.08 -3.13 -9.33
CA VAL A 39 9.00 -3.28 -8.36
C VAL A 39 7.76 -2.56 -8.89
N THR A 40 6.59 -3.15 -8.67
CA THR A 40 5.29 -2.55 -8.99
C THR A 40 4.39 -2.59 -7.77
N GLY A 41 3.33 -1.79 -7.74
CA GLY A 41 2.48 -1.80 -6.57
C GLY A 41 1.50 -0.65 -6.47
N VAL A 42 0.89 -0.55 -5.28
CA VAL A 42 -0.05 0.50 -4.93
C VAL A 42 0.11 0.93 -3.48
N LEU A 43 -0.05 2.23 -3.22
CA LEU A 43 -0.13 2.84 -1.92
C LEU A 43 -1.51 3.47 -1.73
N TYR A 44 -2.24 3.00 -0.73
CA TYR A 44 -3.46 3.62 -0.23
C TYR A 44 -3.22 4.37 1.07
N TYR A 45 -3.89 5.50 1.21
CA TYR A 45 -3.89 6.27 2.44
C TYR A 45 -5.28 6.82 2.77
N GLY A 46 -5.66 6.73 4.05
CA GLY A 46 -6.83 7.41 4.60
C GLY A 46 -7.11 7.02 6.04
N HIS A 47 -7.82 7.89 6.76
CA HIS A 47 -8.10 7.73 8.20
C HIS A 47 -6.83 7.49 9.05
N GLY A 48 -5.67 7.99 8.61
CA GLY A 48 -4.39 7.81 9.29
C GLY A 48 -3.72 6.45 9.07
N TYR A 49 -4.26 5.62 8.17
CA TYR A 49 -3.69 4.32 7.82
C TYR A 49 -3.03 4.35 6.45
N PHE A 50 -1.93 3.62 6.34
CA PHE A 50 -1.32 3.22 5.08
C PHE A 50 -1.64 1.76 4.79
N VAL A 51 -1.93 1.47 3.53
CA VAL A 51 -1.94 0.11 2.99
C VAL A 51 -1.06 0.13 1.75
N GLN A 52 -0.01 -0.68 1.73
CA GLN A 52 0.84 -0.77 0.55
C GLN A 52 0.97 -2.22 0.09
N CYS A 53 0.81 -2.42 -1.21
CA CYS A 53 1.03 -3.69 -1.88
C CYS A 53 2.24 -3.55 -2.81
N LEU A 54 3.21 -4.45 -2.69
CA LEU A 54 4.45 -4.48 -3.46
C LEU A 54 4.57 -5.81 -4.19
N GLU A 55 4.89 -5.78 -5.47
CA GLU A 55 5.13 -6.95 -6.32
C GLU A 55 6.52 -6.85 -6.96
N GLY A 56 7.29 -7.94 -6.94
CA GLY A 56 8.61 -7.96 -7.57
C GLY A 56 9.48 -9.12 -7.10
N ASN A 57 10.77 -9.06 -7.45
CA ASN A 57 11.76 -10.05 -7.02
C ASN A 57 11.80 -10.17 -5.49
N LYS A 58 11.73 -11.40 -4.97
CA LYS A 58 11.73 -11.68 -3.53
C LYS A 58 12.80 -10.93 -2.74
N ASN A 59 14.05 -10.99 -3.18
CA ASN A 59 15.17 -10.38 -2.45
C ASN A 59 15.08 -8.86 -2.43
N ILE A 60 14.60 -8.25 -3.52
CA ILE A 60 14.38 -6.80 -3.62
C ILE A 60 13.24 -6.36 -2.70
N ILE A 61 12.13 -7.12 -2.67
CA ILE A 61 10.98 -6.83 -1.82
C ILE A 61 11.36 -6.96 -0.35
N ASP A 62 12.06 -8.03 0.03
CA ASP A 62 12.53 -8.24 1.39
C ASP A 62 13.48 -7.11 1.84
N ASP A 63 14.47 -6.76 1.02
CA ASP A 63 15.41 -5.69 1.34
C ASP A 63 14.69 -4.33 1.48
N LEU A 64 13.84 -3.98 0.51
CA LEU A 64 13.04 -2.75 0.55
C LEU A 64 12.19 -2.71 1.83
N PHE A 65 11.50 -3.81 2.16
CA PHE A 65 10.61 -3.84 3.31
C PHE A 65 11.37 -3.73 4.63
N TYR A 66 12.31 -4.64 4.90
CA TYR A 66 12.96 -4.73 6.20
C TYR A 66 14.03 -3.66 6.44
N ASN A 67 14.71 -3.18 5.39
CA ASN A 67 15.79 -2.22 5.56
C ASN A 67 15.39 -0.77 5.33
N ARG A 68 14.27 -0.51 4.65
CA ARG A 68 13.81 0.86 4.38
C ARG A 68 12.43 1.13 4.97
N ILE A 69 11.42 0.39 4.52
CA ILE A 69 10.02 0.68 4.86
C ILE A 69 9.80 0.58 6.38
N VAL A 70 10.12 -0.55 7.01
CA VAL A 70 9.88 -0.76 8.45
C VAL A 70 10.60 0.27 9.34
N LYS A 71 11.68 0.88 8.85
CA LYS A 71 12.48 1.86 9.59
C LYS A 71 12.10 3.31 9.31
N ASP A 72 11.10 3.54 8.46
CA ASP A 72 10.66 4.88 8.09
C ASP A 72 9.95 5.57 9.27
N GLU A 73 10.46 6.71 9.73
CA GLU A 73 9.89 7.42 10.89
C GLU A 73 8.52 8.06 10.60
N ARG A 74 8.09 8.10 9.33
CA ARG A 74 6.79 8.66 8.92
C ARG A 74 5.61 7.76 9.32
N HIS A 75 5.86 6.49 9.66
CA HIS A 75 4.81 5.55 10.06
C HIS A 75 5.20 4.67 11.27
N ILE A 76 4.21 4.02 11.88
CA ILE A 76 4.36 3.12 13.01
C ILE A 76 3.41 1.92 12.87
N ASN A 77 3.55 0.92 13.73
CA ASN A 77 2.71 -0.28 13.77
C ASN A 77 2.67 -1.04 12.43
N CYS A 78 3.85 -1.27 11.83
CA CYS A 78 3.94 -1.96 10.55
C CYS A 78 3.62 -3.46 10.70
N GLU A 79 2.60 -3.95 10.00
CA GLU A 79 2.16 -5.35 10.00
C GLU A 79 2.03 -5.88 8.58
N ILE A 80 2.66 -7.03 8.29
CA ILE A 80 2.48 -7.76 7.04
C ILE A 80 1.19 -8.57 7.15
N LEU A 81 0.24 -8.34 6.23
CA LEU A 81 -1.02 -9.07 6.18
C LEU A 81 -1.07 -10.12 5.07
N TYR A 82 -0.21 -9.98 4.06
CA TYR A 82 -0.08 -10.95 2.99
C TYR A 82 1.35 -11.01 2.53
N TYR A 83 1.89 -12.22 2.41
CA TYR A 83 3.18 -12.44 1.78
C TYR A 83 3.24 -13.82 1.13
N ALA A 84 3.23 -13.84 -0.20
CA ALA A 84 3.23 -15.08 -0.97
C ALA A 84 3.94 -14.91 -2.32
N GLU A 85 4.38 -16.03 -2.89
CA GLU A 85 4.78 -16.11 -4.29
C GLU A 85 3.58 -15.87 -5.21
N ASN A 86 3.80 -15.14 -6.29
CA ASN A 86 2.74 -14.82 -7.23
C ASN A 86 3.19 -15.05 -8.67
N GLN A 87 2.35 -15.75 -9.43
CA GLN A 87 2.57 -15.99 -10.86
C GLN A 87 2.03 -14.84 -11.72
N THR A 88 1.12 -14.03 -11.19
CA THR A 88 0.48 -12.91 -11.90
C THR A 88 0.75 -11.59 -11.18
N CYS A 89 1.19 -10.59 -11.95
CA CYS A 89 1.36 -9.22 -11.44
C CYS A 89 0.06 -8.44 -11.62
N LEU A 90 -0.62 -8.12 -10.52
CA LEU A 90 -1.87 -7.36 -10.54
C LEU A 90 -1.63 -5.86 -10.74
N PHE A 91 -0.43 -5.37 -10.40
CA PHE A 91 -0.08 -3.96 -10.44
C PHE A 91 0.94 -3.63 -11.53
N SER A 92 1.13 -4.51 -12.52
CA SER A 92 2.14 -4.38 -13.58
C SER A 92 2.10 -3.06 -14.38
N GLN A 93 0.98 -2.33 -14.35
CA GLN A 93 0.82 -1.04 -15.03
C GLN A 93 1.42 0.13 -14.23
N TRP A 94 1.72 -0.05 -12.95
CA TRP A 94 2.14 1.03 -12.06
C TRP A 94 3.39 0.68 -11.29
N THR A 95 4.42 1.49 -11.47
CA THR A 95 5.60 1.48 -10.60
C THR A 95 5.19 1.70 -9.14
N MET A 96 4.31 2.68 -8.89
CA MET A 96 3.62 2.85 -7.62
C MET A 96 2.35 3.68 -7.84
N LYS A 97 1.20 3.01 -7.86
CA LYS A 97 -0.10 3.67 -7.93
C LYS A 97 -0.41 4.35 -6.59
N PHE A 98 -1.00 5.53 -6.62
CA PHE A 98 -1.60 6.14 -5.43
C PHE A 98 -3.12 6.13 -5.52
N SER A 99 -3.81 5.87 -4.40
CA SER A 99 -5.25 6.01 -4.33
C SER A 99 -5.70 6.31 -2.89
N PRO A 100 -6.53 7.33 -2.66
CA PRO A 100 -7.10 7.55 -1.34
C PRO A 100 -8.21 6.55 -1.02
N ILE A 101 -8.56 6.43 0.26
CA ILE A 101 -9.76 5.68 0.65
C ILE A 101 -10.98 6.28 -0.02
N ASN A 102 -11.71 5.43 -0.74
CA ASN A 102 -12.87 5.81 -1.52
C ASN A 102 -14.10 4.99 -1.11
N LYS A 103 -15.23 5.26 -1.76
CA LYS A 103 -16.51 4.62 -1.46
C LYS A 103 -16.45 3.09 -1.50
N LYS A 104 -15.78 2.50 -2.48
CA LYS A 104 -15.72 1.05 -2.66
C LYS A 104 -14.89 0.37 -1.58
N ILE A 105 -13.79 0.99 -1.16
CA ILE A 105 -13.01 0.53 -0.01
C ILE A 105 -13.86 0.60 1.25
N SER A 106 -14.58 1.70 1.48
CA SER A 106 -15.48 1.81 2.63
C SER A 106 -16.60 0.76 2.61
N GLU A 107 -17.21 0.50 1.45
CA GLU A 107 -18.24 -0.54 1.28
C GLU A 107 -17.69 -1.94 1.57
N PHE A 108 -16.45 -2.23 1.16
CA PHE A 108 -15.79 -3.49 1.49
C PHE A 108 -15.67 -3.71 3.01
N PHE A 109 -15.19 -2.70 3.75
CA PHE A 109 -15.06 -2.82 5.21
C PHE A 109 -16.42 -2.92 5.91
N MET A 110 -17.41 -2.17 5.44
CA MET A 110 -18.78 -2.31 5.96
C MET A 110 -19.36 -3.71 5.70
N GLN A 111 -19.12 -4.30 4.52
CA GLN A 111 -19.65 -5.60 4.15
C GLN A 111 -18.99 -6.75 4.93
N TYR A 112 -17.67 -6.73 5.06
CA TYR A 112 -16.90 -7.86 5.61
C TYR A 112 -16.57 -7.71 7.09
N HIS A 113 -16.52 -6.49 7.62
CA HIS A 113 -16.06 -6.21 8.99
C HIS A 113 -17.08 -5.42 9.82
N LEU A 114 -18.20 -4.96 9.22
CA LEU A 114 -19.25 -4.16 9.86
C LEU A 114 -18.70 -2.89 10.56
N GLU A 115 -17.56 -2.37 10.08
CA GLU A 115 -16.86 -1.23 10.64
C GLU A 115 -16.44 -0.27 9.53
N ALA A 116 -16.16 0.98 9.92
CA ALA A 116 -15.44 1.92 9.07
C ALA A 116 -14.04 1.37 8.69
N PHE A 117 -13.40 2.05 7.74
CA PHE A 117 -12.09 1.63 7.23
C PHE A 117 -11.03 1.51 8.34
N ASN A 118 -10.62 0.27 8.61
CA ASN A 118 -9.53 -0.08 9.50
C ASN A 118 -8.82 -1.33 8.95
N PRO A 119 -7.67 -1.19 8.27
CA PRO A 119 -7.08 -2.29 7.53
C PRO A 119 -6.47 -3.39 8.43
N TYR A 120 -6.31 -3.15 9.73
CA TYR A 120 -5.90 -4.19 10.69
C TYR A 120 -6.99 -5.23 10.97
N LEU A 121 -8.23 -5.00 10.49
CA LEU A 121 -9.32 -5.98 10.60
C LEU A 121 -9.27 -7.05 9.51
N LEU A 122 -8.46 -6.85 8.47
CA LEU A 122 -8.31 -7.80 7.39
C LEU A 122 -7.83 -9.15 7.94
N THR A 123 -8.44 -10.22 7.45
CA THR A 123 -8.09 -11.60 7.79
C THR A 123 -7.49 -12.29 6.58
N ASP A 124 -6.91 -13.47 6.75
CA ASP A 124 -6.43 -14.28 5.62
C ASP A 124 -7.50 -14.46 4.53
N GLU A 125 -8.77 -14.59 4.91
CA GLU A 125 -9.89 -14.78 3.98
C GLU A 125 -10.27 -13.49 3.22
N THR A 126 -10.16 -12.32 3.85
CA THR A 126 -10.55 -11.05 3.23
C THR A 126 -9.41 -10.34 2.51
N THR A 127 -8.16 -10.65 2.87
CA THR A 127 -6.97 -9.94 2.36
C THR A 127 -6.77 -10.12 0.85
N GLU A 128 -6.93 -11.33 0.30
CA GLU A 128 -6.80 -11.53 -1.15
C GLU A 128 -7.90 -10.83 -1.96
N LYS A 129 -9.14 -10.85 -1.43
CA LYS A 129 -10.28 -10.13 -2.02
C LYS A 129 -10.00 -8.63 -2.01
N PHE A 130 -9.43 -8.14 -0.91
CA PHE A 130 -9.05 -6.74 -0.76
C PHE A 130 -7.98 -6.34 -1.77
N ILE A 131 -6.89 -7.10 -1.90
CA ILE A 131 -5.83 -6.88 -2.91
C ILE A 131 -6.43 -6.77 -4.32
N SER A 132 -7.36 -7.66 -4.67
CA SER A 132 -8.05 -7.64 -5.97
C SER A 132 -8.83 -6.34 -6.19
N ILE A 133 -9.51 -5.84 -5.15
CA ILE A 133 -10.19 -4.54 -5.22
C ILE A 133 -9.19 -3.41 -5.45
N LEU A 134 -8.06 -3.40 -4.71
CA LEU A 134 -7.03 -2.36 -4.86
C LEU A 134 -6.49 -2.27 -6.29
N ALA A 135 -6.35 -3.41 -6.98
CA ALA A 135 -5.91 -3.49 -8.37
C ALA A 135 -6.94 -2.90 -9.34
N CYS A 136 -8.24 -3.09 -9.09
CA CYS A 136 -9.32 -2.61 -9.97
C CYS A 136 -9.66 -1.12 -9.82
N GLU A 137 -9.30 -0.47 -8.72
CA GLU A 137 -9.62 0.95 -8.53
C GLU A 137 -8.82 1.86 -9.47
N PRO A 138 -9.25 3.10 -9.71
CA PRO A 138 -8.45 4.06 -10.47
C PRO A 138 -7.22 4.55 -9.67
N GLU A 139 -6.23 5.01 -10.42
CA GLU A 139 -5.12 5.81 -9.89
C GLU A 139 -5.59 7.26 -9.66
N TYR A 140 -5.05 7.90 -8.64
CA TYR A 140 -5.28 9.30 -8.34
C TYR A 140 -3.95 10.04 -8.23
N HIS A 141 -3.93 11.31 -8.62
CA HIS A 141 -2.79 12.16 -8.34
C HIS A 141 -2.83 12.61 -6.88
N VAL A 142 -1.74 12.39 -6.14
CA VAL A 142 -1.62 12.80 -4.72
C VAL A 142 -1.95 14.29 -4.49
N ASN A 143 -1.73 15.13 -5.50
CA ASN A 143 -2.06 16.55 -5.46
C ASN A 143 -3.57 16.84 -5.36
N GLU A 144 -4.43 15.93 -5.83
CA GLU A 144 -5.90 16.06 -5.82
C GLU A 144 -6.51 15.62 -4.48
N PHE A 145 -5.78 14.84 -3.68
CA PHE A 145 -6.30 14.25 -2.44
C PHE A 145 -6.31 15.22 -1.24
N VAL A 146 -5.46 16.25 -1.25
CA VAL A 146 -5.30 17.15 -0.10
C VAL A 146 -5.48 18.60 -0.57
N ALA A 147 -6.75 19.03 -0.59
CA ALA A 147 -7.19 20.41 -0.78
C ALA A 147 -7.46 21.07 0.58
#